data_AF-A0A2Z2K7Z9-F1
#
_entry.id   AF-A0A2Z2K7Z9-F1
#
_cell.length_a   1.000
_cell.length_b   1.000
_cell.length_c   1.000
_cell.angle_alpha   90.00
_cell.angle_beta   90.00
_cell.angle_gamma   90.00
#
_symmetry.space_group_name_H-M   'P 1'
#
loop_
_entity.id
_entity.type
_entity.pdbx_description
1 polymer ?
#
loop_
_entity_poly.entity_id
_entity_poly.type
_entity_poly.pdbx_seq_one_letter_code
_entity_poly.pdbx_strand_id
1 'polypeptide(L)'
;MNILDKLPLPVKREVRSKMETEFERYRLWKFITFQEREVSITAAWSDTPKGFTGTVSDQTGNIAAYNVNEPERRRQFCERVEYAVSRLPHKEQQVITQRYMQREVTFDFVVFNQTIDPPMSRGTYDKIKARAMTMLAMALNIEVEGLKEIF
;
A
#
# COMPACT_ATOMS: atom_id res chain seq x y z
N MET A 1 -16.20 23.42 9.77
CA MET A 1 -14.76 23.10 9.85
C MET A 1 -14.65 21.64 10.23
N ASN A 2 -13.95 20.81 9.45
CA ASN A 2 -13.84 19.39 9.77
C ASN A 2 -12.68 19.17 10.75
N ILE A 3 -12.81 18.17 11.62
CA ILE A 3 -11.82 17.89 12.67
C ILE A 3 -10.45 17.52 12.07
N LEU A 4 -10.45 16.82 10.93
CA LEU A 4 -9.26 16.43 10.16
C LEU A 4 -8.45 17.64 9.65
N ASP A 5 -9.13 18.76 9.33
CA ASP A 5 -8.46 19.97 8.85
C ASP A 5 -7.56 20.58 9.95
N LYS A 6 -7.93 20.38 11.23
CA LYS A 6 -7.26 20.93 12.42
C LYS A 6 -6.12 20.06 12.97
N LEU A 7 -5.86 18.88 12.41
CA LEU A 7 -4.79 18.00 12.90
C LEU A 7 -3.40 18.69 12.86
N PRO A 8 -2.52 18.46 13.85
CA PRO A 8 -1.18 19.06 13.90
C PRO A 8 -0.32 18.71 12.68
N LEU A 9 0.62 19.61 12.35
CA LEU A 9 1.55 19.41 11.22
C LEU A 9 2.44 18.15 11.35
N PRO A 10 2.98 17.77 12.53
CA PRO A 10 3.74 16.53 12.68
C PRO A 10 2.91 15.30 12.32
N VAL A 11 1.69 15.19 12.86
CA VAL A 11 0.77 14.07 12.59
C VAL A 11 0.44 13.98 11.10
N LYS A 12 0.12 15.09 10.45
CA LYS A 12 -0.13 15.13 9.00
C LYS A 12 1.07 14.65 8.16
N ARG A 13 2.31 14.91 8.62
CA ARG A 13 3.53 14.41 7.97
C ARG A 13 3.74 12.91 8.19
N GLU A 14 3.48 12.41 9.39
CA GLU A 14 3.57 10.98 9.73
C GLU A 14 2.56 10.14 8.94
N VAL A 15 1.28 10.55 8.96
CA VAL A 15 0.20 9.97 8.14
C VAL A 15 0.61 9.91 6.68
N ARG A 16 1.09 11.04 6.13
CA ARG A 16 1.53 11.11 4.74
C ARG A 16 2.65 10.11 4.46
N SER A 17 3.69 10.06 5.29
CA SER A 17 4.82 9.15 5.07
C SER A 17 4.38 7.68 5.05
N LYS A 18 3.55 7.27 6.02
CA LYS A 18 3.07 5.88 6.10
C LYS A 18 2.15 5.53 4.93
N MET A 19 1.24 6.42 4.55
CA MET A 19 0.39 6.25 3.37
C MET A 19 1.18 6.19 2.06
N GLU A 20 2.22 7.03 1.89
CA GLU A 20 3.05 7.01 0.67
C GLU A 20 3.78 5.66 0.52
N THR A 21 4.31 5.08 1.60
CA THR A 21 4.88 3.72 1.62
C THR A 21 3.85 2.63 1.31
N GLU A 22 2.62 2.70 1.84
CA GLU A 22 1.56 1.75 1.51
C GLU A 22 1.13 1.86 0.04
N PHE A 23 1.10 3.06 -0.55
CA PHE A 23 0.84 3.27 -1.98
C PHE A 23 1.98 2.82 -2.91
N GLU A 24 3.23 2.88 -2.45
CA GLU A 24 4.36 2.26 -3.15
C GLU A 24 4.23 0.73 -3.15
N ARG A 25 3.88 0.13 -2.01
CA ARG A 25 3.61 -1.31 -1.90
C ARG A 25 2.43 -1.76 -2.78
N TYR A 26 1.34 -0.98 -2.78
CA TYR A 26 0.20 -1.18 -3.67
C TYR A 26 0.62 -1.18 -5.15
N ARG A 27 1.39 -0.18 -5.60
CA ARG A 27 1.85 -0.10 -6.99
C ARG A 27 2.77 -1.26 -7.38
N LEU A 28 3.70 -1.63 -6.48
CA LEU A 28 4.55 -2.81 -6.66
C LEU A 28 3.72 -4.07 -6.88
N TRP A 29 2.70 -4.31 -6.04
CA TRP A 29 1.89 -5.54 -6.15
C TRP A 29 0.81 -5.50 -7.24
N LYS A 30 0.31 -4.32 -7.63
CA LYS A 30 -0.70 -4.16 -8.69
C LYS A 30 -0.12 -4.20 -10.10
N PHE A 31 1.11 -3.68 -10.30
CA PHE A 31 1.68 -3.46 -11.63
C PHE A 31 2.92 -4.29 -11.97
N ILE A 32 3.61 -4.87 -10.98
CA ILE A 32 4.78 -5.73 -11.23
C ILE A 32 4.38 -7.19 -11.05
N THR A 33 4.67 -7.99 -12.06
CA THR A 33 4.35 -9.43 -12.12
C THR A 33 4.94 -10.19 -10.94
N PHE A 34 4.13 -11.03 -10.29
CA PHE A 34 4.64 -11.99 -9.31
C PHE A 34 5.49 -13.05 -10.01
N GLN A 35 6.70 -13.29 -9.50
CA GLN A 35 7.50 -14.46 -9.88
C GLN A 35 7.22 -15.58 -8.88
N GLU A 36 6.72 -16.70 -9.38
CA GLU A 36 6.56 -17.93 -8.62
C GLU A 36 7.93 -18.46 -8.14
N ARG A 37 7.94 -19.13 -6.98
CA ARG A 37 9.14 -19.82 -6.51
C ARG A 37 9.25 -21.18 -7.17
N GLU A 38 10.43 -21.48 -7.70
CA GLU A 38 10.76 -22.80 -8.23
C GLU A 38 11.36 -23.69 -7.14
N VAL A 39 11.18 -25.01 -7.27
CA VAL A 39 11.75 -26.01 -6.35
C VAL A 39 13.23 -26.20 -6.68
N SER A 40 14.10 -26.22 -5.65
CA SER A 40 15.52 -26.53 -5.85
C SER A 40 15.67 -28.00 -6.23
N ILE A 41 16.05 -28.25 -7.48
CA ILE A 41 16.42 -29.57 -8.01
C ILE A 41 17.87 -29.98 -7.70
N THR A 42 18.70 -29.04 -7.22
CA THR A 42 20.09 -29.32 -6.84
C THR A 42 20.18 -29.96 -5.46
N ALA A 43 20.83 -31.13 -5.36
CA ALA A 43 21.08 -31.80 -4.10
C ALA A 43 22.05 -31.01 -3.20
N ALA A 44 21.65 -30.74 -1.96
CA ALA A 44 22.49 -30.10 -0.95
C ALA A 44 23.35 -31.15 -0.22
N TRP A 45 24.56 -31.37 -0.74
CA TRP A 45 25.56 -32.26 -0.14
C TRP A 45 26.11 -31.67 1.18
N SER A 46 26.46 -32.55 2.11
CA SER A 46 27.08 -32.19 3.39
C SER A 46 27.95 -33.35 3.87
N ASP A 47 29.19 -33.05 4.24
CA ASP A 47 30.17 -34.04 4.72
C ASP A 47 29.86 -34.53 6.15
N THR A 48 28.94 -33.85 6.86
CA THR A 48 28.50 -34.24 8.20
C THR A 48 27.25 -35.12 8.11
N PRO A 49 27.24 -36.33 8.69
CA PRO A 49 26.04 -37.17 8.72
C PRO A 49 24.92 -36.47 9.49
N LYS A 50 23.74 -36.34 8.84
CA LYS A 50 22.57 -35.71 9.48
C LYS A 50 21.95 -36.64 10.50
N GLY A 51 21.88 -36.19 11.76
CA GLY A 51 21.15 -36.88 12.83
C GLY A 51 19.62 -36.80 12.63
N PHE A 52 18.88 -37.67 13.32
CA PHE A 52 17.42 -37.65 13.30
C PHE A 52 16.88 -36.39 13.99
N THR A 53 16.27 -35.50 13.22
CA THR A 53 15.72 -34.20 13.69
C THR A 53 14.25 -34.27 14.10
N GLY A 54 13.56 -35.39 13.91
CA GLY A 54 12.13 -35.55 14.24
C GLY A 54 11.16 -34.77 13.34
N THR A 55 11.65 -34.03 12.34
CA THR A 55 10.85 -33.15 11.47
C THR A 55 10.93 -33.58 10.01
N VAL A 56 9.79 -33.76 9.35
CA VAL A 56 9.72 -33.99 7.90
C VAL A 56 9.64 -32.64 7.18
N SER A 57 10.62 -32.33 6.33
CA SER A 57 10.62 -31.11 5.51
C SER A 57 10.15 -31.41 4.08
N ASP A 58 8.92 -31.02 3.75
CA ASP A 58 8.44 -31.04 2.36
C ASP A 58 8.73 -29.69 1.68
N GLN A 59 9.83 -29.60 0.94
CA GLN A 59 10.17 -28.40 0.18
C GLN A 59 9.14 -28.10 -0.92
N THR A 60 8.62 -29.13 -1.59
CA THR A 60 7.71 -29.01 -2.73
C THR A 60 6.35 -28.48 -2.28
N GLY A 61 5.76 -29.08 -1.24
CA GLY A 61 4.49 -28.63 -0.66
C GLY A 61 4.56 -27.22 -0.09
N ASN A 62 5.67 -26.86 0.59
CA ASN A 62 5.86 -25.49 1.10
C ASN A 62 5.97 -24.44 -0.02
N ILE A 63 6.63 -24.77 -1.14
CA ILE A 63 6.75 -23.89 -2.30
C ILE A 63 5.40 -23.76 -3.03
N ALA A 64 4.69 -24.87 -3.25
CA ALA A 64 3.35 -24.85 -3.83
C ALA A 64 2.37 -24.01 -2.99
N ALA A 65 2.37 -24.19 -1.66
CA ALA A 65 1.55 -23.38 -0.75
C ALA A 65 1.91 -21.88 -0.81
N TYR A 66 3.19 -21.54 -0.92
CA TYR A 66 3.61 -20.14 -1.09
C TYR A 66 3.12 -19.54 -2.42
N ASN A 67 3.28 -20.27 -3.53
CA ASN A 67 2.88 -19.80 -4.86
C ASN A 67 1.36 -19.58 -4.99
N VAL A 68 0.53 -20.27 -4.21
CA VAL A 68 -0.92 -20.02 -4.13
C VAL A 68 -1.25 -18.87 -3.16
N ASN A 69 -0.68 -18.89 -1.95
CA ASN A 69 -1.07 -17.97 -0.88
C ASN A 69 -0.58 -16.52 -1.09
N GLU A 70 0.63 -16.33 -1.62
CA GLU A 70 1.21 -15.00 -1.74
C GLU A 70 0.55 -14.12 -2.84
N PRO A 71 0.19 -14.63 -4.05
CA PRO A 71 -0.60 -13.88 -5.01
C PRO A 71 -1.97 -13.47 -4.49
N GLU A 72 -2.70 -14.39 -3.84
CA GLU A 72 -4.01 -14.09 -3.27
C GLU A 72 -3.92 -13.06 -2.13
N ARG A 73 -2.90 -13.14 -1.28
CA ARG A 73 -2.63 -12.12 -0.25
C ARG A 73 -2.35 -10.73 -0.87
N ARG A 74 -1.55 -10.66 -1.94
CA ARG A 74 -1.27 -9.41 -2.66
C ARG A 74 -2.52 -8.83 -3.31
N ARG A 75 -3.32 -9.69 -3.94
CA ARG A 75 -4.60 -9.34 -4.56
C ARG A 75 -5.56 -8.75 -3.52
N GLN A 76 -5.79 -9.44 -2.40
CA GLN A 76 -6.64 -8.99 -1.31
C GLN A 76 -6.19 -7.65 -0.74
N PHE A 77 -4.87 -7.41 -0.61
CA PHE A 77 -4.35 -6.10 -0.20
C PHE A 77 -4.71 -5.00 -1.22
N CYS A 78 -4.49 -5.24 -2.52
CA CYS A 78 -4.82 -4.29 -3.56
C CYS A 78 -6.33 -3.98 -3.59
N GLU A 79 -7.18 -5.00 -3.53
CA GLU A 79 -8.64 -4.87 -3.45
C GLU A 79 -9.05 -4.08 -2.19
N ARG A 80 -8.40 -4.30 -1.03
CA ARG A 80 -8.66 -3.53 0.20
C ARG A 80 -8.32 -2.04 0.05
N VAL A 81 -7.21 -1.70 -0.61
CA VAL A 81 -6.80 -0.31 -0.88
C VAL A 81 -7.74 0.35 -1.90
N GLU A 82 -8.07 -0.35 -2.99
CA GLU A 82 -9.03 0.12 -4.00
C GLU A 82 -10.41 0.37 -3.39
N TYR A 83 -10.89 -0.55 -2.53
CA TYR A 83 -12.14 -0.38 -1.80
C TYR A 83 -12.10 0.84 -0.86
N ALA A 84 -11.04 1.00 -0.06
CA ALA A 84 -10.88 2.15 0.82
C ALA A 84 -10.89 3.49 0.05
N VAL A 85 -10.23 3.55 -1.11
CA VAL A 85 -10.25 4.75 -1.97
C VAL A 85 -11.62 5.00 -2.61
N SER A 86 -12.36 3.95 -3.01
CA SER A 86 -13.70 4.10 -3.58
C SER A 86 -14.75 4.64 -2.58
N ARG A 87 -14.47 4.55 -1.28
CA ARG A 87 -15.30 5.10 -0.19
C ARG A 87 -15.00 6.57 0.13
N LEU A 88 -13.99 7.18 -0.48
CA LEU A 88 -13.69 8.62 -0.32
C LEU A 88 -14.71 9.50 -1.06
N PRO A 89 -14.90 10.77 -0.62
CA PRO A 89 -15.63 11.76 -1.40
C PRO A 89 -14.99 11.96 -2.79
N HIS A 90 -15.81 12.13 -3.83
CA HIS A 90 -15.40 12.17 -5.24
C HIS A 90 -14.12 12.99 -5.53
N LYS A 91 -14.00 14.22 -4.99
CA LYS A 91 -12.81 15.07 -5.19
C LYS A 91 -11.54 14.53 -4.52
N GLU A 92 -11.67 13.89 -3.37
CA GLU A 92 -10.58 13.26 -2.63
C GLU A 92 -10.16 11.95 -3.32
N GLN A 93 -11.13 11.15 -3.76
CA GLN A 93 -10.92 9.97 -4.58
C GLN A 93 -10.14 10.31 -5.86
N GLN A 94 -10.60 11.30 -6.64
CA GLN A 94 -9.91 11.75 -7.86
C GLN A 94 -8.45 12.13 -7.59
N VAL A 95 -8.17 12.94 -6.55
CA VAL A 95 -6.80 13.34 -6.19
C VAL A 95 -5.92 12.13 -5.88
N ILE A 96 -6.42 11.16 -5.10
CA ILE A 96 -5.65 9.96 -4.73
C ILE A 96 -5.46 9.03 -5.94
N THR A 97 -6.52 8.72 -6.69
CA THR A 97 -6.46 7.82 -7.84
C THR A 97 -5.49 8.34 -8.89
N GLN A 98 -5.59 9.63 -9.27
CA GLN A 98 -4.72 10.21 -10.30
C GLN A 98 -3.26 10.31 -9.85
N ARG A 99 -2.97 10.46 -8.54
CA ARG A 99 -1.61 10.67 -8.05
C ARG A 99 -0.87 9.40 -7.61
N TYR A 100 -1.59 8.44 -7.04
CA TYR A 100 -1.00 7.28 -6.35
C TYR A 100 -1.44 5.92 -6.90
N MET A 101 -2.57 5.82 -7.61
CA MET A 101 -3.06 4.55 -8.15
C MET A 101 -2.76 4.34 -9.63
N GLN A 102 -2.29 5.37 -10.35
CA GLN A 102 -1.77 5.22 -11.70
C GLN A 102 -0.48 4.38 -11.73
N ARG A 103 -0.22 3.75 -12.88
CA ARG A 103 1.01 2.99 -13.14
C ARG A 103 2.27 3.89 -13.18
N GLU A 104 2.11 5.13 -13.63
CA GLU A 104 3.19 6.09 -13.82
C GLU A 104 3.20 7.13 -12.67
N VAL A 105 4.38 7.67 -12.35
CA VAL A 105 4.56 8.58 -11.20
C VAL A 105 4.34 10.02 -11.64
N THR A 106 3.10 10.49 -11.52
CA THR A 106 2.55 11.68 -12.23
C THR A 106 3.08 13.07 -11.83
N PHE A 107 3.72 13.23 -10.66
CA PHE A 107 3.96 14.51 -9.97
C PHE A 107 2.70 15.30 -9.54
N ASP A 108 2.82 16.13 -8.49
CA ASP A 108 1.69 16.89 -7.94
C ASP A 108 1.19 17.99 -8.89
N PHE A 109 2.11 18.70 -9.55
CA PHE A 109 1.76 19.86 -10.41
C PHE A 109 1.06 19.48 -11.71
N VAL A 110 1.28 18.27 -12.23
CA VAL A 110 0.53 17.73 -13.37
C VAL A 110 -0.89 17.43 -12.92
N VAL A 111 -1.06 16.75 -11.79
CA VAL A 111 -2.38 16.33 -11.29
C VAL A 111 -3.32 17.52 -11.07
N PHE A 112 -2.90 18.58 -10.37
CA PHE A 112 -3.81 19.68 -10.06
C PHE A 112 -4.04 20.69 -11.20
N ASN A 113 -3.19 20.73 -12.24
CA ASN A 113 -3.32 21.65 -13.37
C ASN A 113 -3.86 21.00 -14.66
N GLN A 114 -3.50 19.74 -14.92
CA GLN A 114 -3.70 19.08 -16.22
C GLN A 114 -4.63 17.86 -16.13
N THR A 115 -4.64 17.14 -15.01
CA THR A 115 -5.43 15.90 -14.87
C THR A 115 -6.81 16.13 -14.23
N ILE A 116 -6.99 17.21 -13.46
CA ILE A 116 -8.24 17.53 -12.78
C ILE A 116 -8.90 18.74 -13.45
N ASP A 117 -10.16 18.56 -13.84
CA ASP A 117 -11.03 19.59 -14.41
C ASP A 117 -12.21 19.85 -13.43
N PRO A 118 -12.44 21.10 -12.97
CA PRO A 118 -11.61 22.29 -13.20
C PRO A 118 -10.28 22.25 -12.43
N PRO A 119 -9.22 22.92 -12.93
CA PRO A 119 -7.93 23.00 -12.24
C PRO A 119 -8.04 23.55 -10.82
N MET A 120 -7.21 23.02 -9.91
CA MET A 120 -7.23 23.39 -8.49
C MET A 120 -5.98 24.15 -8.09
N SER A 121 -6.13 25.17 -7.23
CA SER A 121 -4.98 25.84 -6.63
C SER A 121 -4.21 24.89 -5.72
N ARG A 122 -2.86 25.00 -5.71
CA ARG A 122 -1.96 24.15 -4.90
C ARG A 122 -2.40 24.02 -3.44
N GLY A 123 -2.76 25.13 -2.79
CA GLY A 123 -3.21 25.13 -1.39
C GLY A 123 -4.55 24.41 -1.15
N THR A 124 -5.40 24.30 -2.18
CA THR A 124 -6.63 23.51 -2.14
C THR A 124 -6.32 22.03 -2.33
N TYR A 125 -5.47 21.70 -3.33
CA TYR A 125 -4.98 20.35 -3.57
C TYR A 125 -4.27 19.76 -2.34
N ASP A 126 -3.35 20.48 -1.71
CA ASP A 126 -2.62 20.00 -0.53
C ASP A 126 -3.55 19.75 0.68
N LYS A 127 -4.60 20.56 0.86
CA LYS A 127 -5.64 20.33 1.89
C LYS A 127 -6.47 19.07 1.59
N ILE A 128 -6.96 18.93 0.36
CA ILE A 128 -7.74 17.77 -0.09
C ILE A 128 -6.92 16.48 0.04
N LYS A 129 -5.67 16.49 -0.44
CA LYS A 129 -4.73 15.37 -0.34
C LYS A 129 -4.45 15.01 1.12
N ALA A 130 -4.14 15.98 1.99
CA ALA A 130 -3.88 15.71 3.40
C ALA A 130 -5.09 15.08 4.11
N ARG A 131 -6.30 15.58 3.82
CA ARG A 131 -7.55 15.02 4.36
C ARG A 131 -7.82 13.60 3.85
N ALA A 132 -7.69 13.37 2.54
CA ALA A 132 -7.84 12.05 1.93
C ALA A 132 -6.87 11.03 2.55
N MET A 133 -5.60 11.41 2.74
CA MET A 133 -4.59 10.58 3.43
C MET A 133 -4.99 10.24 4.87
N THR A 134 -5.52 11.19 5.65
CA THR A 134 -5.98 10.91 7.02
C THR A 134 -7.19 9.97 7.05
N MET A 135 -8.15 10.14 6.13
CA MET A 135 -9.30 9.23 6.03
C MET A 135 -8.90 7.81 5.62
N LEU A 136 -7.92 7.67 4.71
CA LEU A 136 -7.41 6.36 4.31
C LEU A 136 -6.59 5.68 5.39
N ALA A 137 -5.76 6.43 6.14
CA ALA A 137 -5.01 5.88 7.26
C ALA A 137 -5.95 5.28 8.33
N MET A 138 -7.06 5.97 8.63
CA MET A 138 -8.14 5.45 9.48
C MET A 138 -8.81 4.22 8.85
N ALA A 139 -9.24 4.30 7.59
CA ALA A 139 -9.96 3.20 6.92
C ALA A 139 -9.13 1.91 6.76
N LEU A 140 -7.81 2.02 6.67
CA LEU A 140 -6.88 0.89 6.54
C LEU A 140 -6.31 0.41 7.88
N ASN A 141 -6.68 1.06 9.00
CA ASN A 141 -6.13 0.87 10.35
C ASN A 141 -4.59 0.97 10.38
N ILE A 142 -4.03 1.98 9.73
CA ILE A 142 -2.60 2.24 9.74
C ILE A 142 -2.22 2.91 11.06
N GLU A 143 -1.32 2.27 11.80
CA GLU A 143 -0.85 2.80 13.09
C GLU A 143 -0.06 4.09 12.88
N VAL A 144 -0.61 5.21 13.36
CA VAL A 144 0.02 6.54 13.39
C VAL A 144 -0.03 7.02 14.82
N GLU A 145 1.12 7.38 15.39
CA GLU A 145 1.26 7.68 16.83
C GLU A 145 0.34 8.84 17.22
N GLY A 146 0.44 9.96 16.49
CA GLY A 146 -0.40 11.14 16.73
C GLY A 146 -1.86 11.05 16.24
N LEU A 147 -2.34 9.90 15.73
CA LEU A 147 -3.78 9.67 15.54
C LEU A 147 -4.40 8.92 16.73
N LYS A 148 -3.66 8.00 17.36
CA LYS A 148 -4.11 7.22 18.54
C LYS A 148 -4.44 8.09 19.75
N GLU A 149 -3.89 9.30 19.82
CA GLU A 149 -4.18 10.28 20.87
C GLU A 149 -5.48 11.07 20.64
N ILE A 150 -6.07 10.97 19.44
CA ILE A 150 -7.18 11.82 18.98
C ILE A 150 -8.46 11.01 18.72
N PHE A 151 -8.32 9.72 18.40
CA PHE A 151 -9.41 8.77 18.09
C PHE A 151 -9.13 7.39 18.68
#